data_AF-V9GAN3-F1
#
_entry.id   AF-V9GAN3-F1
#
_cell.length_a   1.000
_cell.length_b   1.000
_cell.length_c   1.000
_cell.angle_alpha   90.00
_cell.angle_beta   90.00
_cell.angle_gamma   90.00
#
_symmetry.space_group_name_H-M   'P 1'
#
loop_
_entity.id
_entity.type
_entity.pdbx_description
1 polymer ?
#
loop_
_entity_poly.entity_id
_entity_poly.type
_entity_poly.pdbx_seq_one_letter_code
_entity_poly.pdbx_strand_id
1 'polypeptide(L)' 'MVDDFLRKQDLIGLNETEVMERLGADDNGMFAGDNSRQAVYNLGTARAVMAVHDETLYIYFDDQGHVDRYEIKVR' A
#
# COMPACT_ATOMS: atom_id res chain seq x y z
N MET A 1 4.52 -11.35 -7.10
CA MET A 1 4.75 -11.26 -5.65
C MET A 1 4.87 -9.80 -5.32
N VAL A 2 3.89 -9.25 -4.63
CA VAL A 2 3.90 -7.84 -4.23
C VAL A 2 5.03 -7.56 -3.23
N ASP A 3 5.42 -8.58 -2.46
CA ASP A 3 6.63 -8.58 -1.62
C ASP A 3 7.90 -8.17 -2.39
N ASP A 4 8.08 -8.63 -3.64
CA ASP A 4 9.26 -8.29 -4.47
C ASP A 4 9.18 -6.87 -5.05
N PHE A 5 7.97 -6.37 -5.27
CA PHE A 5 7.72 -5.01 -5.76
C PHE A 5 7.95 -3.98 -4.66
N LEU A 6 7.39 -4.19 -3.47
CA LEU A 6 7.53 -3.29 -2.32
C LEU A 6 8.93 -3.35 -1.69
N ARG A 7 9.61 -4.50 -1.68
CA ARG A 7 11.02 -4.57 -1.23
C ARG A 7 11.98 -3.79 -2.12
N LYS A 8 11.60 -3.50 -3.37
CA LYS A 8 12.40 -2.71 -4.32
C LYS A 8 11.99 -1.25 -4.39
N GLN A 9 10.75 -0.94 -4.02
CA GLN A 9 10.16 0.39 -4.16
C GLN A 9 10.13 1.07 -2.78
N ASP A 10 11.01 2.04 -2.58
CA ASP A 10 10.92 2.91 -1.41
C ASP A 10 9.71 3.82 -1.58
N LEU A 11 8.71 3.64 -0.70
CA LEU A 11 7.50 4.46 -0.65
C LEU A 11 7.66 5.66 0.30
N ILE A 12 8.71 5.69 1.14
CA ILE A 12 8.87 6.73 2.16
C ILE A 12 9.11 8.08 1.48
N GLY A 13 8.42 9.12 1.95
CA GLY A 13 8.52 10.47 1.41
C GLY A 13 7.72 10.71 0.13
N LEU A 14 7.09 9.68 -0.46
CA LEU A 14 6.19 9.86 -1.59
C LEU A 14 4.87 10.50 -1.13
N ASN A 15 4.26 11.31 -1.99
CA ASN A 15 2.90 11.78 -1.76
C ASN A 15 1.85 10.76 -2.24
N GLU A 16 0.59 11.00 -1.91
CA GLU A 16 -0.54 10.13 -2.29
C GLU A 16 -0.56 9.78 -3.78
N THR A 17 -0.42 10.78 -4.66
CA THR A 17 -0.44 10.58 -6.12
C THR A 17 0.72 9.70 -6.57
N GLU A 18 1.92 9.94 -6.07
CA GLU A 18 3.11 9.16 -6.40
C GLU A 18 2.97 7.70 -5.93
N VAL A 19 2.38 7.50 -4.76
CA VAL A 19 2.05 6.17 -4.23
C VAL A 19 1.05 5.47 -5.16
N MET A 20 0.00 6.16 -5.62
CA MET A 20 -0.96 5.61 -6.57
C MET A 20 -0.33 5.26 -7.92
N GLU A 21 0.53 6.13 -8.46
CA GLU A 21 1.25 5.86 -9.72
C GLU A 21 2.19 4.66 -9.60
N ARG A 22 2.84 4.49 -8.44
CA ARG A 22 3.74 3.36 -8.15
C ARG A 22 2.98 2.05 -7.98
N LEU A 23 1.89 2.05 -7.21
CA LEU A 23 1.12 0.84 -6.89
C LEU A 23 0.13 0.46 -8.00
N GLY A 24 -0.12 1.37 -8.93
CA GLY A 24 -1.15 1.26 -9.95
C GLY A 24 -2.45 1.90 -9.45
N ALA A 25 -3.08 2.71 -10.30
CA ALA A 25 -4.37 3.37 -10.05
C ALA A 25 -5.56 2.39 -10.05
N ASP A 26 -5.32 1.11 -9.76
CA ASP A 26 -6.34 0.08 -9.77
C ASP A 26 -7.20 0.20 -8.50
N ASP A 27 -8.52 0.01 -8.66
CA ASP A 27 -9.67 0.10 -7.75
C ASP A 27 -9.54 -0.46 -6.31
N ASN A 28 -8.35 -0.89 -5.89
CA ASN A 28 -8.06 -1.58 -4.65
C ASN A 28 -7.54 -0.66 -3.52
N GLY A 29 -7.26 0.61 -3.82
CA GLY A 29 -6.87 1.63 -2.84
C GLY A 29 -8.09 2.29 -2.20
N MET A 30 -8.39 1.95 -0.95
CA MET A 30 -9.42 2.62 -0.16
C MET A 30 -8.74 3.60 0.81
N PHE A 31 -8.83 4.89 0.49
CA PHE A 31 -8.45 5.95 1.43
C PHE A 31 -9.54 6.08 2.49
N ALA A 32 -9.14 6.05 3.76
CA ALA A 32 -10.05 6.42 4.83
C ALA A 32 -10.23 7.95 4.72
N GLY A 33 -11.29 8.40 4.02
CA GLY A 33 -11.37 9.74 3.39
C GLY A 33 -11.05 10.98 4.25
N ASP A 34 -10.94 12.13 3.56
CA ASP A 34 -10.72 13.56 3.91
C ASP A 34 -9.83 13.97 5.11
N ASN A 35 -9.69 13.14 6.15
CA ASN A 35 -8.91 13.45 7.34
C ASN A 35 -8.18 12.25 7.95
N SER A 36 -8.31 11.05 7.38
CA SER A 36 -7.43 9.96 7.81
C SER A 36 -6.15 10.02 7.00
N ARG A 37 -5.04 10.23 7.70
CA ARG A 37 -3.67 10.16 7.15
C ARG A 37 -3.26 8.70 6.88
N GLN A 38 -4.19 7.92 6.35
CA GLN A 38 -4.02 6.49 6.16
C GLN A 38 -4.69 6.05 4.85
N ALA A 39 -3.91 5.38 4.02
CA ALA A 39 -4.41 4.64 2.86
C ALA A 39 -4.30 3.15 3.10
N VAL A 40 -5.26 2.41 2.54
CA VAL A 40 -5.27 0.95 2.58
C VAL A 40 -5.36 0.44 1.16
N TYR A 41 -4.39 -0.36 0.74
CA TYR A 41 -4.36 -0.97 -0.58
C TYR A 41 -4.51 -2.48 -0.44
N ASN A 42 -5.51 -3.04 -1.11
CA ASN A 42 -5.56 -4.48 -1.31
C ASN A 42 -4.57 -4.85 -2.41
N LEU A 43 -3.51 -5.58 -2.04
CA LEU A 43 -2.46 -6.02 -2.95
C LEU A 43 -2.89 -7.27 -3.74
N GLY A 44 -4.09 -7.77 -3.47
CA GLY A 44 -4.65 -8.97 -4.04
C GLY A 44 -4.16 -10.23 -3.32
N THR A 45 -4.64 -11.35 -3.83
CA THR A 45 -4.25 -12.66 -3.29
C THR A 45 -2.85 -13.03 -3.77
N ALA A 46 -1.89 -13.12 -2.86
CA ALA A 46 -0.64 -13.81 -3.17
C ALA A 46 -0.90 -15.31 -3.27
N ARG A 47 -0.76 -15.86 -4.49
CA ARG A 47 -0.60 -17.30 -4.68
C ARG A 47 0.82 -17.69 -4.27
N ALA A 48 1.02 -17.90 -2.98
CA ALA A 48 2.10 -18.78 -2.53
C ALA A 48 1.70 -20.21 -2.86
N VAL A 49 2.67 -21.07 -3.21
CA VAL A 49 2.50 -22.43 -3.76
C VAL A 49 1.59 -23.34 -2.89
N MET A 50 1.24 -22.94 -1.67
CA MET A 50 0.45 -23.74 -0.73
C MET A 50 -0.71 -22.99 -0.03
N ALA A 51 -0.94 -21.70 -0.28
CA ALA A 51 -2.05 -20.96 0.34
C ALA A 51 -2.44 -19.69 -0.42
N VAL A 52 -3.73 -19.38 -0.37
CA VAL A 52 -4.36 -18.12 -0.81
C VAL A 52 -4.35 -17.22 0.42
N HIS A 53 -3.46 -16.22 0.42
CA HIS A 53 -3.45 -15.19 1.44
C HIS A 53 -3.81 -13.86 0.83
N ASP A 54 -4.71 -13.14 1.47
CA ASP A 54 -5.03 -11.77 1.09
C ASP A 54 -3.99 -10.85 1.74
N GLU A 55 -3.27 -10.12 0.89
CA GLU A 55 -2.26 -9.15 1.32
C GLU A 55 -2.85 -7.74 1.31
N THR A 56 -2.72 -7.03 2.42
CA THR A 56 -3.18 -5.65 2.56
C THR A 56 -2.01 -4.76 2.95
N LEU A 57 -1.77 -3.71 2.17
CA LEU A 57 -0.81 -2.67 2.45
C LEU A 57 -1.49 -1.50 3.15
N TYR A 58 -0.97 -1.11 4.30
CA TYR A 58 -1.38 0.08 5.03
C TYR A 58 -0.28 1.12 4.89
N ILE A 59 -0.65 2.32 4.49
CA ILE A 59 0.28 3.45 4.30
C ILE A 59 -0.16 4.56 5.22
N TYR A 60 0.79 5.16 5.94
CA TYR A 60 0.56 6.25 6.87
C TYR A 60 1.28 7.49 6.37
N PHE A 61 0.54 8.59 6.31
CA PHE A 61 1.06 9.88 5.86
C PHE A 61 1.35 10.79 7.05
N ASP A 62 2.36 11.65 6.90
CA ASP A 62 2.70 12.72 7.83
C ASP A 62 1.75 13.92 7.71
N ASP A 63 2.00 14.96 8.51
CA ASP A 63 1.26 16.24 8.45
C ASP A 63 1.42 16.99 7.12
N GLN A 64 2.43 16.65 6.32
CA GLN A 64 2.71 17.25 5.01
C GLN A 64 2.11 16.45 3.84
N GLY A 65 1.49 15.29 4.11
CA GLY A 65 0.91 14.42 3.10
C GLY A 65 1.90 13.47 2.43
N HIS A 66 3.08 13.25 3.04
CA HIS A 66 4.06 12.28 2.57
C HIS A 66 4.04 11.01 3.39
N VAL A 67 4.39 9.87 2.79
CA VAL A 67 4.47 8.60 3.52
C VAL A 67 5.57 8.66 4.58
N ASP A 68 5.15 8.55 5.85
CA ASP A 68 6.05 8.40 7.01
C ASP A 68 6.41 6.92 7.22
N ARG A 69 5.43 6.03 7.04
CA ARG A 69 5.59 4.59 7.24
C ARG A 69 4.54 3.79 6.48
N TYR A 70 4.84 2.51 6.25
CA TYR A 70 3.88 1.57 5.69
C TYR A 70 4.09 0.16 6.26
N GLU A 71 3.05 -0.65 6.27
CA GLU A 71 3.06 -2.04 6.76
C GLU A 71 2.22 -2.95 5.85
N ILE A 72 2.70 -4.18 5.63
CA ILE A 72 1.97 -5.21 4.89
C ILE A 72 1.42 -6.20 5.90
N LYS A 73 0.12 -6.49 5.82
CA LYS A 73 -0.54 -7.55 6.58
C LYS A 73 -1.00 -8.64 5.65
N VAL A 74 -0.65 -9.87 6.01
CA VAL A 74 -1.05 -11.09 5.31
C VAL A 74 -2.12 -11.77 6.17
N ARG A 75 -3.28 -12.07 5.59
CA ARG A 75 -4.40 -12.75 6.25
C ARG A 75 -4.58 -14.19 5.78
#